data_AF-A0AAE0EA03-F1
#
_entry.id   AF-A0AAE0EA03-F1
#
_cell.length_a   1.000
_cell.length_b   1.000
_cell.length_c   1.000
_cell.angle_alpha   90.00
_cell.angle_beta   90.00
_cell.angle_gamma   90.00
#
_symmetry.space_group_name_H-M   'P 1'
#
loop_
_entity.id
_entity.type
_entity.pdbx_description
1 polymer ?
#
loop_
_entity_poly.entity_id
_entity_poly.type
_entity_poly.pdbx_seq_one_letter_code
_entity_poly.pdbx_strand_id
1 'polypeptide(L)'
;MGENAIVPPEFRQVLSSPLPDVKHLNLRLDTLPMCWSITKLADGLLWLAPHTLNVSIRYGALDESTFKLSFSYKKEGETATCCKSFPISCWQHCIEEVKLEITDEYYQGEKNSNSYILKGVDIRKQIDALCGVAVL
;
A
#
# COMPACT_ATOMS: atom_id res chain seq x y z
N MET A 1 -20.52 -22.56 -0.96
CA MET A 1 -19.20 -22.75 -0.33
C MET A 1 -18.17 -22.21 -1.30
N GLY A 2 -17.61 -21.03 -1.06
CA GLY A 2 -16.48 -20.53 -1.83
C GLY A 2 -15.21 -21.00 -1.16
N GLU A 3 -14.36 -21.73 -1.88
CA GLU A 3 -13.01 -22.04 -1.40
C GLU A 3 -12.21 -20.75 -1.37
N ASN A 4 -11.67 -20.40 -0.20
CA ASN A 4 -10.77 -19.26 -0.06
C ASN A 4 -9.43 -19.61 -0.73
N ALA A 5 -9.31 -19.32 -2.02
CA ALA A 5 -8.07 -19.49 -2.75
C ALA A 5 -7.15 -18.30 -2.49
N ILE A 6 -6.12 -18.51 -1.66
CA ILE A 6 -5.01 -17.56 -1.55
C ILE A 6 -4.15 -17.73 -2.82
N VAL A 7 -4.28 -16.79 -3.77
CA VAL A 7 -3.51 -16.83 -5.02
C VAL A 7 -2.01 -16.67 -4.71
N PRO A 8 -1.15 -17.66 -5.04
CA PRO A 8 0.29 -17.57 -4.81
C PRO A 8 0.93 -16.46 -5.66
N PRO A 9 2.02 -15.81 -5.18
CA PRO A 9 2.67 -14.69 -5.87
C PRO A 9 3.00 -14.93 -7.35
N GLU A 10 3.40 -16.15 -7.69
CA GLU A 10 3.68 -16.60 -9.07
C GLU A 10 2.47 -16.38 -10.00
N PHE A 11 1.28 -16.74 -9.52
CA PHE A 11 0.04 -16.70 -10.30
C PHE A 11 -0.56 -15.30 -10.36
N ARG A 12 -0.25 -14.46 -9.36
CA ARG A 12 -0.69 -13.06 -9.34
C ARG A 12 -0.14 -12.27 -10.54
N GLN A 13 0.96 -12.73 -11.13
CA GLN A 13 1.55 -12.13 -12.34
C GLN A 13 0.69 -12.38 -13.59
N VAL A 14 -0.08 -13.47 -13.61
CA VAL A 14 -0.84 -13.93 -14.80
C VAL A 14 -2.34 -13.62 -14.66
N LEU A 15 -2.85 -13.57 -13.43
CA LEU A 15 -4.26 -13.32 -13.16
C LEU A 15 -4.57 -11.83 -13.09
N SER A 16 -5.68 -11.44 -13.72
CA SER A 16 -6.24 -10.10 -13.58
C SER A 16 -6.51 -9.76 -12.13
N SER A 17 -6.34 -8.48 -11.80
CA SER A 17 -6.73 -7.96 -10.49
C SER A 17 -8.21 -8.23 -10.24
N PRO A 18 -8.59 -8.68 -9.03
CA PRO A 18 -9.98 -8.90 -8.66
C PRO A 18 -10.77 -7.60 -8.46
N LEU A 19 -10.10 -6.47 -8.24
CA LEU A 19 -10.71 -5.17 -7.92
C LEU A 19 -10.14 -4.03 -8.80
N PRO A 20 -10.34 -4.08 -10.13
CA PRO A 20 -9.67 -3.17 -11.06
C PRO A 20 -10.07 -1.69 -10.87
N ASP A 21 -11.32 -1.43 -10.45
CA ASP A 21 -11.89 -0.07 -10.40
C ASP A 21 -11.86 0.55 -8.98
N VAL A 22 -11.27 -0.13 -8.00
CA VAL A 22 -11.24 0.34 -6.62
C VAL A 22 -10.19 1.44 -6.46
N LYS A 23 -10.65 2.66 -6.17
CA LYS A 23 -9.80 3.85 -5.97
C LYS A 23 -9.25 4.00 -4.56
N HIS A 24 -9.87 3.37 -3.57
CA HIS A 24 -9.49 3.49 -2.17
C HIS A 24 -9.57 2.13 -1.49
N LEU A 25 -8.46 1.68 -0.92
CA LEU A 25 -8.40 0.49 -0.07
C LEU A 25 -8.19 0.91 1.38
N ASN A 26 -9.02 0.37 2.27
CA ASN A 26 -8.88 0.55 3.71
C ASN A 26 -8.73 -0.82 4.36
N LEU A 27 -7.64 -1.01 5.09
CA LEU A 27 -7.34 -2.21 5.83
C LEU A 27 -7.29 -1.86 7.32
N ARG A 28 -8.04 -2.59 8.14
CA ARG A 28 -7.99 -2.49 9.60
C ARG A 28 -7.42 -3.78 10.17
N LEU A 29 -6.42 -3.64 11.03
CA LEU A 29 -5.76 -4.74 11.72
C LEU A 29 -5.88 -4.51 13.22
N ASP A 30 -6.32 -5.49 13.99
CA ASP A 30 -6.40 -5.31 15.45
C ASP A 30 -5.01 -5.20 16.09
N THR A 31 -4.04 -5.91 15.51
CA THR A 31 -2.62 -5.87 15.90
C THR A 31 -1.74 -5.94 14.66
N LEU A 32 -0.72 -5.09 14.56
CA LEU A 32 0.36 -5.31 13.59
C LEU A 32 1.33 -6.37 14.16
N PRO A 33 1.57 -7.48 13.46
CA PRO A 33 2.62 -8.40 13.85
C PRO A 33 3.96 -7.68 13.83
N MET A 34 4.72 -7.81 14.93
CA MET A 34 6.13 -7.45 14.95
C MET A 34 6.79 -8.11 13.72
N CYS A 35 7.51 -7.30 12.93
CA CYS A 35 8.19 -7.69 11.67
C CYS A 35 7.39 -7.61 10.36
N TRP A 36 6.20 -7.01 10.31
CA TRP A 36 5.55 -6.74 9.03
C TRP A 36 6.12 -5.52 8.30
N SER A 37 6.38 -5.70 7.00
CA SER A 37 6.79 -4.62 6.10
C SER A 37 5.54 -4.01 5.46
N ILE A 38 5.35 -2.71 5.68
CA ILE A 38 4.25 -1.95 5.09
C ILE A 38 4.32 -2.00 3.57
N THR A 39 5.52 -2.08 2.98
CA THR A 39 5.63 -2.26 1.53
C THR A 39 5.08 -3.62 1.08
N LYS A 40 5.39 -4.72 1.75
CA LYS A 40 4.81 -6.04 1.41
C LYS A 40 3.28 -6.03 1.48
N LEU A 41 2.72 -5.30 2.43
CA LEU A 41 1.28 -5.15 2.58
C LEU A 41 0.69 -4.30 1.44
N ALA A 42 1.30 -3.15 1.14
CA ALA A 42 0.94 -2.30 0.02
C ALA A 42 1.07 -3.05 -1.32
N ASP A 43 2.11 -3.87 -1.52
CA ASP A 43 2.29 -4.73 -2.69
C ASP A 43 1.11 -5.69 -2.87
N GLY A 44 0.66 -6.33 -1.78
CA GLY A 44 -0.50 -7.22 -1.80
C GLY A 44 -1.80 -6.49 -2.11
N LEU A 45 -1.99 -5.30 -1.54
CA LEU A 45 -3.16 -4.45 -1.75
C LEU A 45 -3.20 -3.88 -3.18
N LEU A 46 -2.07 -3.45 -3.72
CA LEU A 46 -1.95 -2.98 -5.11
C LEU A 46 -2.11 -4.14 -6.11
N TRP A 47 -1.78 -5.38 -5.74
CA TRP A 47 -2.19 -6.51 -6.58
C TRP A 47 -3.72 -6.65 -6.63
N LEU A 48 -4.41 -6.48 -5.49
CA LEU A 48 -5.87 -6.52 -5.46
C LEU A 48 -6.49 -5.39 -6.26
N ALA A 49 -5.97 -4.16 -6.13
CA ALA A 49 -6.43 -2.97 -6.87
C ALA A 49 -5.25 -2.14 -7.41
N PRO A 50 -4.78 -2.43 -8.65
CA PRO A 50 -3.54 -1.86 -9.21
C PRO A 50 -3.60 -0.37 -9.54
N HIS A 51 -4.81 0.18 -9.67
CA HIS A 51 -5.04 1.60 -9.98
C HIS A 51 -5.63 2.35 -8.78
N THR A 52 -5.45 1.81 -7.58
CA THR A 52 -5.95 2.48 -6.38
C THR A 52 -5.18 3.78 -6.16
N LEU A 53 -5.90 4.83 -5.82
CA LEU A 53 -5.31 6.15 -5.54
C LEU A 53 -4.83 6.24 -4.10
N ASN A 54 -5.48 5.50 -3.18
CA ASN A 54 -5.13 5.54 -1.77
C ASN A 54 -5.22 4.17 -1.12
N VAL A 55 -4.22 3.84 -0.31
CA VAL A 55 -4.24 2.73 0.65
C VAL A 55 -4.17 3.33 2.05
N SER A 56 -5.11 2.97 2.91
CA SER A 56 -5.09 3.30 4.33
C SER A 56 -4.99 2.01 5.13
N ILE A 57 -3.99 1.92 5.99
CA ILE A 57 -3.75 0.77 6.88
C ILE A 57 -3.84 1.30 8.30
N ARG A 58 -4.87 0.89 9.02
CA ARG A 58 -5.08 1.22 10.43
C ARG A 58 -4.75 0.02 11.28
N TYR A 59 -4.05 0.23 12.38
CA TYR A 59 -3.78 -0.83 13.33
C TYR A 59 -3.79 -0.35 14.78
N GLY A 60 -4.08 -1.30 15.67
CA GLY A 60 -4.25 -1.06 17.09
C GLY A 60 -5.74 -1.05 17.46
N ALA A 61 -6.09 -1.86 18.45
CA ALA A 61 -7.38 -1.77 19.15
C ALA A 61 -7.32 -0.67 20.23
N LEU A 62 -6.16 -0.70 20.87
CA LEU A 62 -5.47 0.21 21.73
C LEU A 62 -5.35 1.68 21.21
N ASP A 63 -4.12 2.18 21.21
CA ASP A 63 -3.72 3.36 20.45
C ASP A 63 -3.81 3.03 18.95
N GLU A 64 -4.44 3.90 18.15
CA GLU A 64 -4.65 3.67 16.71
C GLU A 64 -3.56 4.37 15.91
N SER A 65 -2.79 3.60 15.17
CA SER A 65 -1.83 4.10 14.21
C SER A 65 -2.34 3.87 12.79
N THR A 66 -2.20 4.88 11.94
CA THR A 66 -2.67 4.87 10.56
C THR A 66 -1.55 5.23 9.60
N PHE A 67 -1.29 4.34 8.65
CA PHE A 67 -0.47 4.61 7.47
C PHE A 67 -1.37 4.85 6.27
N LYS A 68 -1.31 6.05 5.69
CA LYS A 68 -2.03 6.38 4.46
C LYS A 68 -1.04 6.67 3.34
N LEU A 69 -1.08 5.82 2.33
CA LEU A 69 -0.29 5.93 1.10
C LEU A 69 -1.21 6.47 0.00
N SER A 70 -0.86 7.64 -0.55
CA SER A 70 -1.54 8.21 -1.72
C SER A 70 -0.61 8.11 -2.92
N PHE A 71 -1.10 7.54 -4.01
CA PHE A 71 -0.28 7.22 -5.18
C PHE A 71 -0.57 8.18 -6.32
N SER A 72 0.49 8.75 -6.88
CA SER A 72 0.45 9.51 -8.12
C SER A 72 1.07 8.66 -9.23
N TYR A 73 0.32 8.47 -10.30
CA TYR A 73 0.74 7.67 -11.45
C TYR A 73 1.11 8.58 -12.62
N LYS A 74 2.05 8.13 -13.46
CA LYS A 74 2.36 8.76 -14.75
C LYS A 74 1.09 8.85 -15.60
N LYS A 75 0.86 9.98 -16.27
CA LYS A 75 -0.36 10.23 -17.06
C LYS A 75 -0.50 9.24 -18.23
N GLU A 76 -1.69 8.70 -18.42
CA GLU A 76 -2.01 7.81 -19.54
C GLU A 76 -1.89 8.54 -20.89
N GLY A 77 -0.98 8.03 -21.71
CA GLY A 77 -0.51 8.58 -22.99
C GLY A 77 0.83 7.92 -23.34
N GLU A 78 1.64 7.69 -22.30
CA GLU A 78 2.69 6.68 -22.23
C GLU A 78 2.18 5.51 -21.37
N THR A 79 1.09 4.86 -21.78
CA THR A 79 0.70 3.61 -21.10
C THR A 79 1.84 2.62 -21.30
N ALA A 80 2.63 2.42 -20.25
CA ALA A 80 3.57 1.32 -20.21
C ALA A 80 2.72 0.07 -20.47
N THR A 81 2.99 -0.58 -21.60
CA THR A 81 2.36 -1.82 -22.05
C THR A 81 2.35 -2.91 -20.96
N CYS A 82 3.11 -2.73 -19.87
CA CYS A 82 3.13 -3.58 -18.68
C CYS A 82 1.78 -3.75 -17.98
N CYS A 83 0.86 -2.76 -18.01
CA CYS A 83 -0.44 -2.88 -17.34
C CYS A 83 -1.37 -3.91 -17.99
N LYS A 84 -1.13 -4.29 -19.26
CA LYS A 84 -1.93 -5.30 -19.98
C LYS A 84 -1.49 -6.73 -19.71
N SER A 85 -0.26 -6.93 -19.24
CA SER A 85 0.35 -8.25 -19.11
C SER A 85 0.73 -8.63 -17.68
N PHE A 86 1.04 -7.65 -16.82
CA PHE A 86 1.53 -7.88 -15.45
C PHE A 86 1.12 -6.75 -14.47
N PRO A 87 -0.08 -6.83 -13.87
CA PRO A 87 -0.61 -5.75 -13.02
C PRO A 87 0.15 -5.51 -11.70
N ILE A 88 0.98 -6.45 -11.22
CA ILE A 88 1.79 -6.25 -9.99
C ILE A 88 3.08 -5.50 -10.26
N SER A 89 3.75 -5.77 -11.38
CA SER A 89 5.02 -5.10 -11.68
C SER A 89 4.79 -3.73 -12.32
N CYS A 90 3.58 -3.42 -12.78
CA CYS A 90 3.30 -2.14 -13.41
C CYS A 90 3.41 -0.97 -12.43
N TRP A 91 2.89 -1.08 -11.21
CA TRP A 91 2.85 0.06 -10.31
C TRP A 91 4.26 0.51 -9.87
N GLN A 92 5.24 -0.40 -9.74
CA GLN A 92 6.63 0.01 -9.48
C GLN A 92 7.19 0.94 -10.56
N HIS A 93 6.71 0.80 -11.79
CA HIS A 93 7.15 1.58 -12.94
C HIS A 93 6.23 2.78 -13.23
N CYS A 94 4.95 2.68 -12.85
CA CYS A 94 3.92 3.66 -13.11
C CYS A 94 3.76 4.69 -11.99
N ILE A 95 4.10 4.36 -10.75
CA ILE A 95 4.06 5.30 -9.63
C ILE A 95 5.25 6.26 -9.76
N GLU A 96 4.92 7.54 -9.78
CA GLU A 96 5.89 8.64 -9.83
C GLU A 96 6.19 9.17 -8.43
N GLU A 97 5.16 9.25 -7.60
CA GLU A 97 5.21 9.82 -6.27
C GLU A 97 4.28 9.06 -5.33
N VAL A 98 4.72 8.88 -4.09
CA VAL A 98 3.89 8.38 -3.00
C VAL A 98 3.88 9.40 -1.88
N LYS A 99 2.69 9.89 -1.53
CA LYS A 99 2.50 10.65 -0.30
C LYS A 99 2.21 9.66 0.83
N LEU A 100 3.11 9.58 1.80
CA LEU A 100 2.94 8.78 3.01
C LEU A 100 2.53 9.70 4.17
N GLU A 101 1.38 9.44 4.76
CA GLU A 101 0.91 10.09 5.99
C GLU A 101 0.89 9.04 7.10
N ILE A 102 1.58 9.31 8.20
CA ILE A 102 1.61 8.48 9.41
C ILE A 102 0.89 9.26 10.49
N THR A 103 -0.12 8.66 11.11
CA THR A 103 -0.89 9.27 12.19
C THR A 103 -0.98 8.31 13.36
N ASP A 104 -0.54 8.75 14.53
CA ASP A 104 -0.69 8.01 15.78
C ASP A 104 -1.68 8.74 16.68
N GLU A 105 -2.74 8.03 17.08
CA GLU A 105 -3.78 8.51 17.98
C GLU A 105 -3.73 7.71 19.28
N TYR A 106 -3.31 8.35 20.36
CA TYR A 106 -3.19 7.73 21.67
C TYR A 106 -4.48 7.87 22.48
N TYR A 107 -4.76 6.95 23.41
CA TYR A 107 -5.97 7.02 24.26
C TYR A 107 -6.18 8.34 24.98
N GLN A 108 -5.09 9.03 25.30
CA GLN A 108 -5.13 10.29 26.02
C GLN A 108 -5.56 11.46 25.12
N GLY A 109 -5.89 11.20 23.85
CA GLY A 109 -6.33 12.18 22.86
C GLY A 109 -5.18 12.89 22.14
N GLU A 110 -3.93 12.54 22.47
CA GLU A 110 -2.76 13.05 21.75
C GLU A 110 -2.72 12.47 20.34
N LYS A 111 -2.50 13.33 19.36
CA LYS A 111 -2.45 12.97 17.95
C LYS A 111 -1.19 13.53 17.33
N ASN A 112 -0.33 12.62 16.87
CA ASN A 112 0.87 12.96 16.13
C ASN A 112 0.67 12.59 14.67
N SER A 113 0.97 13.53 13.75
CA SER A 113 0.85 13.27 12.32
C SER A 113 2.07 13.76 11.58
N ASN A 114 2.70 12.87 10.82
CA ASN A 114 3.82 13.16 9.96
C ASN A 114 3.45 12.87 8.51
N SER A 115 3.93 13.69 7.57
CA SER A 115 3.68 13.48 6.14
C SER A 115 4.97 13.59 5.35
N TYR A 116 5.14 12.67 4.40
CA TYR A 116 6.33 12.54 3.57
C TYR A 116 5.93 12.41 2.11
N ILE A 117 6.71 13.03 1.23
CA ILE A 117 6.57 12.88 -0.22
C ILE A 117 7.76 12.07 -0.70
N LEU A 118 7.49 10.90 -1.24
CA LEU A 118 8.49 9.91 -1.66
C LEU A 118 8.55 9.87 -3.19
N LYS A 119 9.75 9.98 -3.75
CA LYS A 119 10.01 9.97 -5.20
C LYS A 119 11.24 9.13 -5.53
N GLY A 120 11.34 8.70 -6.78
CA GLY A 120 12.52 8.05 -7.33
C GLY A 120 12.52 6.52 -7.21
N VAL A 121 13.68 5.90 -7.48
CA VAL A 121 13.81 4.45 -7.73
C VAL A 121 13.72 3.60 -6.45
N ASP A 122 13.79 4.22 -5.27
CA ASP A 122 13.85 3.54 -3.96
C ASP A 122 12.65 3.85 -3.04
N ILE A 123 11.49 4.24 -3.60
CA ILE A 123 10.28 4.57 -2.81
C ILE A 123 9.95 3.48 -1.77
N ARG A 124 10.07 2.19 -2.14
CA ARG A 124 9.82 1.08 -1.21
C ARG A 124 10.75 1.11 0.01
N LYS A 125 12.05 1.26 -0.21
CA LYS A 125 13.03 1.34 0.89
C LYS A 125 12.74 2.54 1.79
N GLN A 126 12.31 3.66 1.21
CA GLN A 126 11.92 4.85 1.98
C GLN A 126 10.68 4.58 2.85
N ILE A 127 9.65 3.91 2.32
CA ILE A 127 8.46 3.51 3.08
C ILE A 127 8.86 2.57 4.23
N ASP A 128 9.62 1.51 3.96
CA ASP A 128 10.00 0.57 5.02
C ASP A 128 10.92 1.22 6.07
N ALA A 129 11.77 2.18 5.68
CA ALA A 129 12.59 2.93 6.64
C ALA A 129 11.72 3.84 7.53
N LEU A 130 10.78 4.58 6.96
CA LEU A 130 9.90 5.48 7.70
C LEU A 130 8.91 4.73 8.59
N CYS A 131 8.33 3.64 8.09
CA CYS A 131 7.39 2.83 8.85
C CYS A 131 8.08 1.86 9.82
N GLY A 132 9.31 1.43 9.55
CA GLY A 132 10.08 0.56 10.44
C GLY A 132 10.62 1.27 11.68
N VAL A 133 10.85 2.59 11.60
CA VAL A 133 11.23 3.43 12.74
C VAL A 133 10.03 3.70 13.67
N ALA A 134 8.80 3.61 13.18
CA ALA A 134 7.57 3.82 13.96
C ALA A 134 7.15 2.61 14.82
N VAL A 135 7.94 1.53 14.85
CA VAL A 135 7.66 0.28 15.59
C VAL A 135 8.62 0.06 16.78
N LEU A 136 9.37 1.09 17.19
CA LEU A 136 10.26 1.05 18.37
C LEU A 136 9.83 2.06 19.43
#